data_AF-A0A2N9NE30-F1
#
_entry.id   AF-A0A2N9NE30-F1
#
_cell.length_a   1.000
_cell.length_b   1.000
_cell.length_c   1.000
_cell.angle_alpha   90.00
_cell.angle_beta   90.00
_cell.angle_gamma   90.00
#
_symmetry.space_group_name_H-M   'P 1'
#
loop_
_entity.id
_entity.type
_entity.pdbx_description
1 polymer ?
#
loop_
_entity_poly.entity_id
_entity_poly.type
_entity_poly.pdbx_seq_one_letter_code
_entity_poly.pdbx_strand_id
1 'polypeptide(L)'
;MLVMAAKSGHFSVTEKDEARPVAGAAGDSLEAFILRLPGVKVFCSSPSDWSLNHKPCCAQSAAKMKDQSMFKLRLSLLALAGVSVFSAAPAATITEDFSTDPSQSGWQVFGNTNLFGWDAPNRQLDVTWDSTQPNSYFYHVLPWYLTRNDDFDIQFDLRLTDIASGVETGKTGPLELGFGFLHLGDATSTNFMRGVFGSAPNLAEFDYYTSGYYNVGGVIYNSPATTTPAFISGTDSYDYAPSDLSVYDDELPTNQTVHVEFAYTASNQTAVLSLSTNGQPIANLPGLVLDPNNGFSSSDDFIVDVFSISSYSSAGDAYDSVLAHGSVANIVITLPPPAQNPSGSFSNGVWQVRFTDQTNWVYSLQRTTDVMLWNDVSASVSGNGTNLVLLDDLPPAANAFYRVRAQRP
;
A
#
# COMPACT_ATOMS: atom_id res chain seq x y z
N MET A 1 -9.45 1.36 -6.94
CA MET A 1 -10.36 1.76 -8.04
C MET A 1 -11.46 2.63 -7.45
N LEU A 2 -11.64 3.88 -7.91
CA LEU A 2 -12.68 4.79 -7.41
C LEU A 2 -13.41 5.50 -8.56
N VAL A 3 -14.67 5.87 -8.31
CA VAL A 3 -15.63 6.50 -9.22
C VAL A 3 -16.24 7.73 -8.50
N MET A 4 -15.94 8.97 -8.95
CA MET A 4 -16.44 10.22 -8.33
C MET A 4 -17.63 10.82 -9.08
N ALA A 5 -18.82 10.94 -8.48
CA ALA A 5 -19.99 11.53 -9.14
C ALA A 5 -19.99 13.07 -9.07
N ALA A 6 -20.10 13.74 -10.22
CA ALA A 6 -20.31 15.18 -10.31
C ALA A 6 -21.71 15.49 -10.87
N LYS A 7 -22.38 16.51 -10.33
CA LYS A 7 -23.66 17.02 -10.83
C LYS A 7 -23.51 18.50 -11.19
N SER A 8 -23.83 18.87 -12.42
CA SER A 8 -23.88 20.27 -12.83
C SER A 8 -25.19 20.93 -12.36
N GLY A 9 -25.11 22.15 -11.82
CA GLY A 9 -26.26 23.00 -11.55
C GLY A 9 -26.43 23.99 -12.69
N HIS A 10 -27.47 23.84 -13.51
CA HIS A 10 -27.79 24.80 -14.56
C HIS A 10 -28.47 26.05 -14.00
N PHE A 11 -27.98 27.24 -14.38
CA PHE A 11 -28.60 28.54 -14.14
C PHE A 11 -29.05 29.12 -15.49
N SER A 12 -30.33 29.44 -15.65
CA SER A 12 -30.84 30.22 -16.79
C SER A 12 -31.72 31.36 -16.28
N VAL A 13 -31.43 32.58 -16.72
CA VAL A 13 -32.23 33.79 -16.42
C VAL A 13 -33.11 34.11 -17.63
N THR A 14 -34.42 34.20 -17.42
CA THR A 14 -35.36 34.86 -18.34
C THR A 14 -36.44 35.59 -17.53
N GLU A 15 -36.54 36.91 -17.76
CA GLU A 15 -37.52 37.87 -17.22
C GLU A 15 -38.80 37.83 -18.10
N LYS A 16 -39.94 37.37 -17.57
CA LYS A 16 -41.14 38.11 -17.09
C LYS A 16 -42.17 38.52 -18.17
N ASP A 17 -43.38 37.96 -18.08
CA ASP A 17 -44.65 38.72 -18.03
C ASP A 17 -45.86 37.85 -17.60
N GLU A 18 -46.80 38.48 -16.88
CA GLU A 18 -47.83 37.90 -16.00
C GLU A 18 -49.23 37.73 -16.66
N ALA A 19 -50.03 36.73 -16.23
CA ALA A 19 -51.49 36.85 -15.96
C ALA A 19 -52.05 35.63 -15.15
N ARG A 20 -52.93 35.90 -14.19
CA ARG A 20 -53.43 35.08 -13.04
C ARG A 20 -54.80 34.36 -13.32
N PRO A 21 -55.62 33.84 -12.35
CA PRO A 21 -55.45 33.34 -10.95
C PRO A 21 -56.22 32.00 -10.60
N VAL A 22 -56.06 31.50 -9.36
CA VAL A 22 -57.09 31.08 -8.35
C VAL A 22 -56.82 29.74 -7.58
N ALA A 23 -56.70 29.87 -6.23
CA ALA A 23 -56.99 28.97 -5.07
C ALA A 23 -56.38 27.54 -4.99
N GLY A 24 -55.92 26.98 -3.86
CA GLY A 24 -55.91 27.34 -2.43
C GLY A 24 -55.06 26.34 -1.59
N ALA A 25 -54.79 26.72 -0.32
CA ALA A 25 -53.85 26.21 0.71
C ALA A 25 -53.89 24.71 1.10
N ALA A 26 -52.75 24.02 1.33
CA ALA A 26 -51.95 23.77 2.59
C ALA A 26 -52.68 22.93 3.66
N GLY A 27 -52.13 21.93 4.37
CA GLY A 27 -50.84 21.23 4.46
C GLY A 27 -50.86 20.43 5.80
N ASP A 28 -50.33 19.19 5.85
CA ASP A 28 -49.53 18.62 6.97
C ASP A 28 -49.28 17.09 6.90
N SER A 29 -47.98 16.77 7.06
CA SER A 29 -47.34 15.60 7.72
C SER A 29 -47.20 14.20 7.05
N LEU A 30 -45.91 13.85 6.85
CA LEU A 30 -45.16 12.66 7.33
C LEU A 30 -45.32 11.23 6.73
N GLU A 31 -44.15 10.60 6.57
CA GLU A 31 -43.78 9.17 6.29
C GLU A 31 -43.99 8.67 4.84
N ALA A 32 -43.00 8.70 3.95
CA ALA A 32 -41.77 7.91 3.85
C ALA A 32 -41.94 6.45 3.35
N PHE A 33 -40.92 5.99 2.60
CA PHE A 33 -40.45 4.59 2.51
C PHE A 33 -41.25 3.66 1.55
N ILE A 34 -40.72 2.63 0.86
CA ILE A 34 -39.57 1.75 1.13
C ILE A 34 -39.02 1.13 -0.17
N LEU A 35 -37.72 0.80 -0.13
CA LEU A 35 -37.04 -0.31 -0.83
C LEU A 35 -37.94 -1.50 -1.25
N ARG A 36 -37.50 -2.28 -2.23
CA ARG A 36 -38.00 -3.65 -2.47
C ARG A 36 -36.81 -4.61 -2.65
N LEU A 37 -36.58 -5.50 -1.68
CA LEU A 37 -37.08 -6.90 -1.54
C LEU A 37 -36.27 -7.90 -2.40
N PRO A 38 -35.85 -9.07 -1.84
CA PRO A 38 -36.73 -10.19 -1.45
C PRO A 38 -36.48 -10.66 0.01
N GLY A 39 -37.29 -11.45 0.72
CA GLY A 39 -38.43 -12.30 0.38
C GLY A 39 -38.26 -13.71 0.98
N VAL A 40 -38.54 -13.91 2.28
CA VAL A 40 -38.99 -15.20 2.86
C VAL A 40 -40.08 -14.92 3.90
N LYS A 41 -41.22 -15.62 3.77
CA LYS A 41 -42.29 -15.77 4.76
C LYS A 41 -42.47 -17.26 5.05
N VAL A 42 -42.87 -17.58 6.28
CA VAL A 42 -43.66 -18.78 6.59
C VAL A 42 -45.05 -18.32 7.04
N PHE A 43 -46.09 -19.00 6.53
CA PHE A 43 -47.54 -18.76 6.68
C PHE A 43 -48.07 -19.28 8.05
N CYS A 44 -49.27 -18.96 8.59
CA CYS A 44 -50.65 -19.06 8.06
C CYS A 44 -51.61 -18.25 8.99
N SER A 45 -52.48 -17.36 8.48
CA SER A 45 -53.93 -17.50 8.19
C SER A 45 -54.92 -17.32 9.37
N SER A 46 -55.75 -16.26 9.36
CA SER A 46 -57.18 -16.31 8.98
C SER A 46 -57.93 -14.98 9.27
N PRO A 47 -59.09 -14.72 8.64
CA PRO A 47 -59.71 -13.39 8.55
C PRO A 47 -61.14 -13.25 9.14
N SER A 48 -61.66 -12.01 9.06
CA SER A 48 -63.07 -11.57 8.82
C SER A 48 -63.96 -11.02 9.95
N ASP A 49 -64.56 -9.86 9.60
CA ASP A 49 -65.79 -9.12 9.97
C ASP A 49 -66.71 -9.55 11.14
N TRP A 50 -67.19 -8.56 11.93
CA TRP A 50 -68.60 -8.09 12.10
C TRP A 50 -68.84 -7.33 13.45
N SER A 51 -69.77 -6.37 13.44
CA SER A 51 -70.64 -5.84 14.55
C SER A 51 -70.20 -4.53 15.24
N LEU A 52 -70.96 -3.43 15.08
CA LEU A 52 -72.14 -2.94 15.86
C LEU A 52 -71.84 -2.53 17.31
N ASN A 53 -71.83 -1.21 17.60
CA ASN A 53 -72.76 -0.51 18.51
C ASN A 53 -72.18 0.72 19.28
N HIS A 54 -73.11 1.68 19.49
CA HIS A 54 -73.20 2.75 20.52
C HIS A 54 -72.52 4.13 20.34
N LYS A 55 -73.33 5.06 19.79
CA LYS A 55 -73.94 6.28 20.41
C LYS A 55 -73.08 7.46 20.98
N PRO A 56 -73.66 8.68 21.04
CA PRO A 56 -72.96 9.95 20.80
C PRO A 56 -72.91 10.91 22.01
N CYS A 57 -72.11 11.98 21.92
CA CYS A 57 -72.29 13.22 22.69
C CYS A 57 -71.55 14.37 21.94
N CYS A 58 -72.25 15.38 21.41
CA CYS A 58 -72.40 16.74 21.98
C CYS A 58 -71.06 17.42 22.34
N ALA A 59 -70.79 18.69 22.12
CA ALA A 59 -71.39 19.84 21.45
C ALA A 59 -70.38 21.00 21.66
N GLN A 60 -70.54 22.11 20.93
CA GLN A 60 -70.06 23.47 21.29
C GLN A 60 -68.52 23.69 21.29
N SER A 61 -67.95 24.88 21.08
CA SER A 61 -68.34 26.15 20.47
C SER A 61 -67.09 27.05 20.59
N ALA A 62 -66.80 27.79 19.52
CA ALA A 62 -66.10 29.09 19.44
C ALA A 62 -65.26 29.65 20.62
N ALA A 63 -64.01 30.04 20.30
CA ALA A 63 -63.36 31.30 20.73
C ALA A 63 -62.11 31.49 19.84
N LYS A 64 -62.03 32.43 18.89
CA LYS A 64 -61.75 33.87 19.01
C LYS A 64 -60.46 34.19 19.78
N MET A 65 -59.41 34.59 19.04
CA MET A 65 -58.26 35.46 19.39
C MET A 65 -57.15 35.20 18.34
N LYS A 66 -56.27 36.10 17.90
CA LYS A 66 -56.05 37.55 17.99
C LYS A 66 -54.84 37.81 17.05
N ASP A 67 -54.72 39.02 16.51
CA ASP A 67 -53.61 39.49 15.67
C ASP A 67 -52.22 38.93 16.00
N GLN A 68 -51.45 38.53 14.98
CA GLN A 68 -49.99 38.56 15.04
C GLN A 68 -49.35 39.00 13.72
N SER A 69 -48.20 39.64 13.91
CA SER A 69 -47.47 40.59 13.09
C SER A 69 -46.71 40.00 11.91
N MET A 70 -46.56 40.83 10.88
CA MET A 70 -45.65 40.67 9.73
C MET A 70 -44.22 40.24 10.14
N PHE A 71 -43.73 39.15 9.52
CA PHE A 71 -42.31 38.87 9.37
C PHE A 71 -41.97 38.75 7.88
N LYS A 72 -41.21 39.72 7.35
CA LYS A 72 -40.63 39.67 6.01
C LYS A 72 -39.48 38.65 6.02
N LEU A 73 -39.66 37.51 5.36
CA LEU A 73 -38.58 36.55 5.14
C LEU A 73 -37.81 36.94 3.87
N ARG A 74 -36.54 37.32 4.00
CA ARG A 74 -35.60 37.43 2.88
C ARG A 74 -35.20 36.00 2.48
N LEU A 75 -35.52 35.57 1.26
CA LEU A 75 -34.98 34.32 0.72
C LEU A 75 -33.51 34.52 0.35
N SER A 76 -32.63 33.95 1.15
CA SER A 76 -31.23 33.73 0.81
C SER A 76 -31.13 32.47 -0.06
N LEU A 77 -30.51 32.58 -1.24
CA LEU A 77 -30.16 31.46 -2.11
C LEU A 77 -29.24 30.49 -1.34
N LEU A 78 -29.73 29.31 -0.98
CA LEU A 78 -28.89 28.20 -0.55
C LEU A 78 -28.27 27.56 -1.79
N ALA A 79 -26.96 27.74 -1.98
CA ALA A 79 -26.18 26.92 -2.88
C ALA A 79 -26.25 25.46 -2.38
N LEU A 80 -26.84 24.56 -3.17
CA LEU A 80 -26.72 23.13 -2.94
C LEU A 80 -25.26 22.74 -3.15
N ALA A 81 -24.52 22.60 -2.06
CA ALA A 81 -23.22 21.94 -2.07
C ALA A 81 -23.46 20.46 -2.46
N GLY A 82 -22.95 20.06 -3.63
CA GLY A 82 -23.00 18.68 -4.09
C GLY A 82 -22.20 17.77 -3.15
N VAL A 83 -22.84 16.74 -2.62
CA VAL A 83 -22.17 15.69 -1.85
C VAL A 83 -21.32 14.88 -2.81
N SER A 84 -20.00 15.04 -2.70
CA SER A 84 -19.02 14.23 -3.42
C SER A 84 -18.52 13.14 -2.48
N VAL A 85 -18.66 11.88 -2.87
CA VAL A 85 -18.09 10.75 -2.13
C VAL A 85 -16.67 10.54 -2.63
N PHE A 86 -15.70 10.67 -1.73
CA PHE A 86 -14.29 10.42 -1.99
C PHE A 86 -13.88 9.12 -1.27
N SER A 87 -13.09 8.28 -1.93
CA SER A 87 -12.30 7.26 -1.23
C SER A 87 -10.87 7.33 -1.76
N ALA A 88 -9.90 7.30 -0.84
CA ALA A 88 -8.49 7.27 -1.21
C ALA A 88 -8.18 5.98 -1.99
N ALA A 89 -7.21 6.02 -2.90
CA ALA A 89 -6.59 4.79 -3.38
C ALA A 89 -5.91 4.14 -2.16
N PRO A 90 -6.26 2.89 -1.80
CA PRO A 90 -5.57 2.23 -0.69
C PRO A 90 -4.11 2.03 -1.09
N ALA A 91 -3.21 2.14 -0.10
CA ALA A 91 -1.88 1.57 -0.20
C ALA A 91 -2.00 0.14 -0.74
N ALA A 92 -1.07 -0.28 -1.60
CA ALA A 92 -1.01 -1.69 -1.92
C ALA A 92 -0.43 -2.41 -0.70
N THR A 93 -1.22 -3.30 -0.12
CA THR A 93 -0.80 -4.14 0.98
C THR A 93 -0.81 -5.58 0.52
N ILE A 94 0.33 -6.24 0.62
CA ILE A 94 0.45 -7.70 0.47
C ILE A 94 0.54 -8.26 1.88
N THR A 95 -0.26 -9.27 2.18
CA THR A 95 -0.26 -9.94 3.48
C THR A 95 -0.20 -11.44 3.27
N GLU A 96 0.70 -12.10 3.97
CA GLU A 96 0.83 -13.55 4.00
C GLU A 96 0.95 -14.03 5.45
N ASP A 97 -0.07 -14.75 5.91
CA ASP A 97 -0.12 -15.34 7.25
C ASP A 97 0.11 -16.86 7.23
N PHE A 98 0.39 -17.43 6.05
CA PHE A 98 0.62 -18.84 5.76
C PHE A 98 -0.49 -19.77 6.26
N SER A 99 -1.72 -19.24 6.43
CA SER A 99 -2.90 -20.03 6.81
C SER A 99 -3.42 -20.93 5.68
N THR A 100 -3.03 -20.62 4.43
CA THR A 100 -3.25 -21.43 3.23
C THR A 100 -1.96 -21.57 2.44
N ASP A 101 -1.96 -22.46 1.45
CA ASP A 101 -0.80 -22.69 0.58
C ASP A 101 -0.42 -21.38 -0.12
N PRO A 102 0.78 -20.83 0.12
CA PRO A 102 1.16 -19.52 -0.40
C PRO A 102 1.30 -19.52 -1.94
N SER A 103 1.45 -20.68 -2.58
CA SER A 103 1.42 -20.78 -4.05
C SER A 103 0.06 -20.42 -4.65
N GLN A 104 -1.01 -20.46 -3.84
CA GLN A 104 -2.36 -20.07 -4.25
C GLN A 104 -2.62 -18.57 -4.07
N SER A 105 -1.76 -17.86 -3.32
CA SER A 105 -1.83 -16.41 -3.07
C SER A 105 -0.80 -15.61 -3.86
N GLY A 106 -0.07 -16.23 -4.80
CA GLY A 106 0.83 -15.54 -5.73
C GLY A 106 2.32 -15.70 -5.43
N TRP A 107 2.67 -16.40 -4.34
CA TRP A 107 4.07 -16.72 -4.04
C TRP A 107 4.63 -17.79 -4.95
N GLN A 108 5.90 -17.64 -5.29
CA GLN A 108 6.61 -18.51 -6.21
C GLN A 108 8.00 -18.81 -5.69
N VAL A 109 8.63 -19.84 -6.26
CA VAL A 109 10.01 -20.20 -5.96
C VAL A 109 10.86 -20.18 -7.23
N PHE A 110 12.01 -19.53 -7.15
CA PHE A 110 13.10 -19.69 -8.10
C PHE A 110 14.26 -20.45 -7.45
N GLY A 111 15.00 -21.23 -8.23
CA GLY A 111 16.17 -21.98 -7.75
C GLY A 111 15.81 -23.32 -7.11
N ASN A 112 16.49 -23.67 -6.02
CA ASN A 112 16.29 -24.92 -5.30
C ASN A 112 15.04 -24.86 -4.41
N THR A 113 13.97 -25.50 -4.84
CA THR A 113 12.68 -25.49 -4.12
C THR A 113 12.71 -26.20 -2.78
N ASN A 114 13.70 -27.06 -2.51
CA ASN A 114 13.78 -27.78 -1.22
C ASN A 114 14.22 -26.88 -0.06
N LEU A 115 14.66 -25.64 -0.36
CA LEU A 115 15.04 -24.67 0.65
C LEU A 115 13.84 -23.97 1.30
N PHE A 116 12.63 -24.12 0.74
CA PHE A 116 11.42 -23.44 1.17
C PHE A 116 10.28 -24.44 1.34
N GLY A 117 9.78 -24.60 2.57
CA GLY A 117 8.71 -25.53 2.90
C GLY A 117 7.55 -24.83 3.59
N TRP A 118 6.34 -24.92 3.03
CA TRP A 118 5.16 -24.43 3.75
C TRP A 118 4.77 -25.41 4.87
N ASP A 119 4.85 -24.95 6.12
CA ASP A 119 4.41 -25.69 7.31
C ASP A 119 2.98 -25.28 7.65
N ALA A 120 2.02 -25.99 7.05
CA ALA A 120 0.59 -25.73 7.26
C ALA A 120 0.14 -25.85 8.73
N PRO A 121 0.59 -26.85 9.52
CA PRO A 121 0.30 -26.91 10.96
C PRO A 121 0.72 -25.67 11.75
N ASN A 122 1.92 -25.14 11.50
CA ASN A 122 2.45 -24.00 12.25
C ASN A 122 2.19 -22.65 11.60
N ARG A 123 1.62 -22.63 10.37
CA ARG A 123 1.32 -21.41 9.59
C ARG A 123 2.55 -20.53 9.40
N GLN A 124 3.59 -21.15 8.86
CA GLN A 124 4.86 -20.49 8.60
C GLN A 124 5.49 -21.07 7.34
N LEU A 125 6.49 -20.36 6.82
CA LEU A 125 7.43 -20.89 5.84
C LEU A 125 8.69 -21.35 6.57
N ASP A 126 9.00 -22.63 6.51
CA ASP A 126 10.31 -23.16 6.89
C ASP A 126 11.32 -22.83 5.79
N VAL A 127 12.47 -22.30 6.19
CA VAL A 127 13.51 -21.84 5.29
C VAL A 127 14.85 -22.44 5.68
N THR A 128 15.58 -22.93 4.69
CA THR A 128 16.99 -23.28 4.79
C THR A 128 17.78 -22.29 3.94
N TRP A 129 18.68 -21.53 4.57
CA TRP A 129 19.67 -20.73 3.86
C TRP A 129 20.94 -21.55 3.77
N ASP A 130 21.31 -21.94 2.55
CA ASP A 130 22.49 -22.77 2.30
C ASP A 130 23.27 -22.19 1.12
N SER A 131 24.42 -21.58 1.44
CA SER A 131 25.25 -20.91 0.44
C SER A 131 25.90 -21.87 -0.57
N THR A 132 25.90 -23.17 -0.29
CA THR A 132 26.39 -24.18 -1.24
C THR A 132 25.42 -24.44 -2.39
N GLN A 133 24.17 -23.99 -2.26
CA GLN A 133 23.15 -24.09 -3.31
C GLN A 133 23.20 -22.88 -4.25
N PRO A 134 22.66 -23.01 -5.49
CA PRO A 134 22.41 -21.85 -6.33
C PRO A 134 21.48 -20.83 -5.66
N ASN A 135 21.58 -19.57 -6.07
CA ASN A 135 20.65 -18.52 -5.62
C ASN A 135 19.21 -19.01 -5.75
N SER A 136 18.48 -18.90 -4.65
CA SER A 136 17.11 -19.38 -4.55
C SER A 136 16.26 -18.36 -3.81
N TYR A 137 15.04 -18.15 -4.30
CA TYR A 137 14.16 -17.07 -3.86
C TYR A 137 12.76 -17.60 -3.65
N PHE A 138 12.20 -17.38 -2.47
CA PHE A 138 10.75 -17.48 -2.24
C PHE A 138 10.18 -16.06 -2.34
N TYR A 139 9.42 -15.78 -3.40
CA TYR A 139 9.13 -14.40 -3.80
C TYR A 139 7.67 -14.16 -4.16
N HIS A 140 7.25 -12.89 -4.06
CA HIS A 140 5.96 -12.39 -4.51
C HIS A 140 6.17 -11.16 -5.40
N VAL A 141 5.56 -11.18 -6.59
CA VAL A 141 5.65 -10.07 -7.55
C VAL A 141 4.91 -8.84 -7.03
N LEU A 142 5.54 -7.68 -7.10
CA LEU A 142 4.91 -6.42 -6.69
C LEU A 142 3.91 -5.95 -7.76
N PRO A 143 2.86 -5.21 -7.38
CA PRO A 143 1.92 -4.64 -8.35
C PRO A 143 2.59 -3.58 -9.26
N TRP A 144 3.74 -3.04 -8.87
CA TRP A 144 4.62 -2.17 -9.64
C TRP A 144 6.04 -2.22 -9.05
N TYR A 145 7.04 -1.86 -9.85
CA TYR A 145 8.40 -1.72 -9.35
C TYR A 145 8.56 -0.50 -8.44
N LEU A 146 9.52 -0.55 -7.52
CA LEU A 146 9.92 0.53 -6.63
C LEU A 146 11.29 1.07 -7.03
N THR A 147 11.51 2.36 -6.77
CA THR A 147 12.83 2.99 -6.86
C THR A 147 13.18 3.72 -5.57
N ARG A 148 14.35 4.37 -5.50
CA ARG A 148 14.74 5.18 -4.33
C ARG A 148 13.75 6.30 -3.98
N ASN A 149 12.81 6.61 -4.87
CA ASN A 149 11.81 7.66 -4.68
C ASN A 149 10.45 7.14 -4.21
N ASP A 150 10.32 5.84 -3.95
CA ASP A 150 9.09 5.25 -3.44
C ASP A 150 9.29 4.82 -1.98
N ASP A 151 8.37 5.24 -1.10
CA ASP A 151 8.32 4.72 0.26
C ASP A 151 8.03 3.21 0.23
N PHE A 152 8.46 2.49 1.26
CA PHE A 152 7.97 1.14 1.52
C PHE A 152 8.08 0.79 2.99
N ASP A 153 7.28 -0.18 3.40
CA ASP A 153 7.33 -0.80 4.72
C ASP A 153 7.17 -2.31 4.57
N ILE A 154 8.04 -3.07 5.22
CA ILE A 154 8.02 -4.52 5.29
C ILE A 154 7.98 -4.91 6.77
N GLN A 155 7.10 -5.84 7.13
CA GLN A 155 7.05 -6.45 8.44
C GLN A 155 6.98 -7.95 8.31
N PHE A 156 7.66 -8.68 9.18
CA PHE A 156 7.57 -10.14 9.26
C PHE A 156 8.10 -10.65 10.60
N ASP A 157 7.73 -11.87 10.93
CA ASP A 157 8.28 -12.60 12.07
C ASP A 157 9.34 -13.58 11.57
N LEU A 158 10.56 -13.44 12.10
CA LEU A 158 11.69 -14.33 11.83
C LEU A 158 12.02 -15.15 13.08
N ARG A 159 12.23 -16.45 12.90
CA ARG A 159 12.84 -17.29 13.94
C ARG A 159 13.97 -18.11 13.33
N LEU A 160 15.20 -17.88 13.78
CA LEU A 160 16.35 -18.70 13.44
C LEU A 160 16.47 -19.84 14.45
N THR A 161 16.49 -21.08 14.00
CA THR A 161 16.78 -22.26 14.85
C THR A 161 18.28 -22.34 15.12
N ASP A 162 19.06 -22.19 14.07
CA ASP A 162 20.52 -22.15 14.07
C ASP A 162 21.02 -21.33 12.88
N ILE A 163 22.24 -20.82 13.01
CA ILE A 163 22.98 -20.15 11.94
C ILE A 163 24.47 -20.27 12.21
N ALA A 164 25.26 -20.47 11.16
CA ALA A 164 26.72 -20.49 11.22
C ALA A 164 27.35 -19.93 9.94
N SER A 165 28.45 -19.22 10.11
CA SER A 165 29.37 -18.85 9.03
C SER A 165 30.49 -19.90 8.90
N GLY A 166 31.27 -19.80 7.83
CA GLY A 166 32.47 -20.62 7.64
C GLY A 166 32.19 -22.13 7.56
N VAL A 167 31.03 -22.49 7.03
CA VAL A 167 30.54 -23.88 6.91
C VAL A 167 31.12 -24.60 5.69
N GLU A 168 31.73 -23.84 4.78
CA GLU A 168 32.41 -24.34 3.59
C GLU A 168 33.93 -24.40 3.78
N THR A 169 34.59 -25.40 3.19
CA THR A 169 36.05 -25.55 3.32
C THR A 169 36.77 -24.34 2.72
N GLY A 170 37.55 -23.65 3.55
CA GLY A 170 38.37 -22.50 3.14
C GLY A 170 37.64 -21.15 3.20
N LYS A 171 36.33 -21.16 3.47
CA LYS A 171 35.52 -19.97 3.70
C LYS A 171 35.34 -19.80 5.21
N THR A 172 35.61 -18.62 5.74
CA THR A 172 35.53 -18.35 7.18
C THR A 172 34.69 -17.12 7.48
N GLY A 173 34.43 -16.28 6.48
CA GLY A 173 33.60 -15.10 6.58
C GLY A 173 32.11 -15.43 6.53
N PRO A 174 31.27 -14.51 7.02
CA PRO A 174 29.82 -14.65 6.98
C PRO A 174 29.24 -14.19 5.64
N LEU A 175 28.29 -14.97 5.12
CA LEU A 175 27.38 -14.55 4.06
C LEU A 175 26.02 -14.21 4.68
N GLU A 176 25.31 -13.24 4.09
CA GLU A 176 24.03 -12.75 4.58
C GLU A 176 22.85 -13.70 4.37
N LEU A 177 21.84 -13.54 5.22
CA LEU A 177 20.46 -13.85 4.93
C LEU A 177 19.78 -12.58 4.41
N GLY A 178 19.17 -12.63 3.22
CA GLY A 178 18.51 -11.47 2.60
C GLY A 178 16.98 -11.55 2.64
N PHE A 179 16.34 -10.45 3.02
CA PHE A 179 14.89 -10.29 3.03
C PHE A 179 14.52 -8.91 2.54
N GLY A 180 13.71 -8.80 1.49
CA GLY A 180 13.31 -7.49 1.00
C GLY A 180 13.04 -7.52 -0.48
N PHE A 181 13.49 -6.49 -1.19
CA PHE A 181 13.18 -6.33 -2.60
C PHE A 181 14.40 -6.52 -3.48
N LEU A 182 14.17 -7.17 -4.62
CA LEU A 182 15.16 -7.37 -5.66
C LEU A 182 14.53 -7.17 -7.04
N HIS A 183 15.36 -6.97 -8.06
CA HIS A 183 14.94 -7.09 -9.46
C HIS A 183 15.05 -8.54 -9.93
N LEU A 184 13.93 -9.21 -10.16
CA LEU A 184 13.90 -10.64 -10.46
C LEU A 184 14.69 -10.97 -11.74
N GLY A 185 14.61 -10.09 -12.75
CA GLY A 185 15.36 -10.26 -14.00
C GLY A 185 16.87 -10.31 -13.78
N ASP A 186 17.40 -9.46 -12.90
CA ASP A 186 18.83 -9.45 -12.58
C ASP A 186 19.19 -10.62 -11.67
N ALA A 187 18.42 -10.83 -10.60
CA ALA A 187 18.68 -11.86 -9.59
C ALA A 187 18.68 -13.30 -10.13
N THR A 188 17.90 -13.55 -11.17
CA THR A 188 17.84 -14.86 -11.84
C THR A 188 18.87 -15.03 -12.96
N SER A 189 19.66 -13.99 -13.24
CA SER A 189 20.73 -14.06 -14.23
C SER A 189 21.92 -14.87 -13.70
N THR A 190 22.68 -15.49 -14.61
CA THR A 190 23.85 -16.30 -14.24
C THR A 190 25.01 -15.49 -13.66
N ASN A 191 24.97 -14.16 -13.78
CA ASN A 191 26.04 -13.27 -13.33
C ASN A 191 25.68 -12.59 -11.99
N PHE A 192 24.50 -12.87 -11.45
CA PHE A 192 24.10 -12.30 -10.17
C PHE A 192 24.77 -13.07 -9.03
N MET A 193 25.65 -12.39 -8.30
CA MET A 193 26.46 -12.96 -7.23
C MET A 193 26.51 -11.98 -6.07
N ARG A 194 25.82 -12.31 -4.98
CA ARG A 194 25.73 -11.43 -3.81
C ARG A 194 27.06 -11.32 -3.05
N GLY A 195 27.75 -12.45 -2.84
CA GLY A 195 29.08 -12.48 -2.22
C GLY A 195 30.22 -11.96 -3.11
N VAL A 196 29.93 -11.42 -4.31
CA VAL A 196 30.95 -10.87 -5.22
C VAL A 196 30.68 -9.39 -5.44
N PHE A 197 31.66 -8.58 -5.05
CA PHE A 197 31.64 -7.13 -5.20
C PHE A 197 31.22 -6.68 -6.59
N GLY A 198 30.17 -5.85 -6.67
CA GLY A 198 29.66 -5.30 -7.93
C GLY A 198 28.82 -6.25 -8.77
N SER A 199 28.37 -7.39 -8.25
CA SER A 199 27.67 -8.42 -9.05
C SER A 199 26.22 -8.65 -8.64
N ALA A 200 25.62 -7.77 -7.84
CA ALA A 200 24.24 -7.90 -7.36
C ALA A 200 23.47 -6.56 -7.41
N PRO A 201 23.23 -5.98 -8.60
CA PRO A 201 22.50 -4.72 -8.74
C PRO A 201 21.04 -4.82 -8.28
N ASN A 202 20.41 -3.67 -8.06
CA ASN A 202 18.97 -3.53 -7.82
C ASN A 202 18.49 -4.31 -6.59
N LEU A 203 18.96 -3.90 -5.41
CA LEU A 203 18.58 -4.48 -4.12
C LEU A 203 18.17 -3.41 -3.11
N ALA A 204 17.18 -3.76 -2.29
CA ALA A 204 16.73 -3.01 -1.11
C ALA A 204 16.26 -4.02 -0.05
N GLU A 205 17.15 -4.40 0.86
CA GLU A 205 17.00 -5.55 1.74
C GLU A 205 17.21 -5.20 3.21
N PHE A 206 16.60 -5.99 4.09
CA PHE A 206 17.10 -6.30 5.41
C PHE A 206 18.07 -7.48 5.25
N ASP A 207 19.29 -7.29 5.71
CA ASP A 207 20.33 -8.32 5.71
C ASP A 207 20.71 -8.66 7.15
N TYR A 208 20.92 -9.96 7.39
CA TYR A 208 21.53 -10.46 8.61
C TYR A 208 22.77 -11.29 8.30
N TYR A 209 23.91 -10.87 8.86
CA TYR A 209 25.17 -11.61 8.83
C TYR A 209 25.40 -12.20 10.22
N THR A 210 25.68 -13.51 10.31
CA THR A 210 26.13 -14.11 11.58
C THR A 210 27.60 -13.78 11.84
N SER A 211 28.08 -14.06 13.06
CA SER A 211 29.49 -13.83 13.38
C SER A 211 30.41 -14.81 12.61
N GLY A 212 31.60 -14.35 12.25
CA GLY A 212 32.61 -15.10 11.53
C GLY A 212 33.98 -14.44 11.64
N TYR A 213 34.90 -14.78 10.73
CA TYR A 213 36.21 -14.12 10.68
C TYR A 213 36.88 -14.28 9.31
N TYR A 214 37.82 -13.40 8.98
CA TYR A 214 38.71 -13.54 7.83
C TYR A 214 40.12 -13.87 8.29
N ASN A 215 40.79 -14.81 7.62
CA ASN A 215 42.19 -15.12 7.84
C ASN A 215 43.03 -14.66 6.65
N VAL A 216 43.72 -13.52 6.81
CA VAL A 216 44.58 -12.96 5.77
C VAL A 216 46.03 -13.09 6.22
N GLY A 217 46.77 -14.01 5.59
CA GLY A 217 48.20 -14.20 5.87
C GLY A 217 48.50 -14.68 7.30
N GLY A 218 47.58 -15.41 7.94
CA GLY A 218 47.72 -15.86 9.33
C GLY A 218 47.23 -14.86 10.38
N VAL A 219 46.72 -13.70 9.96
CA VAL A 219 46.11 -12.70 10.83
C VAL A 219 44.59 -12.87 10.78
N ILE A 220 43.97 -12.98 11.95
CA ILE A 220 42.52 -13.13 12.11
C ILE A 220 41.87 -11.75 12.26
N TYR A 221 40.90 -11.47 11.41
CA TYR A 221 40.03 -10.30 11.46
C TYR A 221 38.62 -10.78 11.81
N ASN A 222 38.14 -10.45 13.00
CA ASN A 222 36.79 -10.84 13.40
C ASN A 222 35.75 -10.10 12.56
N SER A 223 34.69 -10.80 12.19
CA SER A 223 33.49 -10.23 11.60
C SER A 223 32.36 -10.44 12.62
N PRO A 224 31.97 -9.42 13.39
CA PRO A 224 30.82 -9.50 14.28
C PRO A 224 29.54 -9.85 13.50
N ALA A 225 28.52 -10.32 14.23
CA ALA A 225 27.19 -10.44 13.64
C ALA A 225 26.63 -9.03 13.39
N THR A 226 25.94 -8.85 12.27
CA THR A 226 25.46 -7.54 11.82
C THR A 226 24.03 -7.67 11.34
N THR A 227 23.17 -6.76 11.78
CA THR A 227 21.77 -6.66 11.34
C THR A 227 21.55 -5.30 10.69
N THR A 228 21.37 -5.25 9.38
CA THR A 228 21.51 -4.00 8.63
C THR A 228 20.49 -3.88 7.49
N PRO A 229 19.96 -2.68 7.21
CA PRO A 229 19.37 -2.43 5.91
C PRO A 229 20.48 -2.34 4.86
N ALA A 230 20.27 -2.86 3.65
CA ALA A 230 21.24 -2.88 2.57
C ALA A 230 20.62 -2.47 1.24
N PHE A 231 21.33 -1.65 0.47
CA PHE A 231 20.90 -1.20 -0.86
C PHE A 231 22.05 -1.35 -1.85
N ILE A 232 21.77 -1.83 -3.05
CA ILE A 232 22.73 -1.79 -4.17
C ILE A 232 22.09 -1.10 -5.36
N SER A 233 22.82 -0.13 -5.91
CA SER A 233 22.42 0.61 -7.09
C SER A 233 22.33 -0.31 -8.32
N GLY A 234 21.29 -0.10 -9.11
CA GLY A 234 21.17 -0.64 -10.47
C GLY A 234 21.90 0.19 -11.51
N THR A 235 22.25 1.43 -11.20
CA THR A 235 23.01 2.33 -12.09
C THR A 235 24.49 1.94 -12.11
N ASP A 236 25.07 1.73 -10.93
CA ASP A 236 26.42 1.19 -10.75
C ASP A 236 26.39 0.18 -9.60
N SER A 237 26.54 -1.10 -9.90
CA SER A 237 26.48 -2.16 -8.90
C SER A 237 27.62 -2.12 -7.86
N TYR A 238 28.63 -1.29 -8.08
CA TYR A 238 29.70 -1.01 -7.11
C TYR A 238 29.29 0.03 -6.05
N ASP A 239 28.17 0.73 -6.24
CA ASP A 239 27.61 1.67 -5.28
C ASP A 239 26.57 0.97 -4.41
N TYR A 240 26.93 0.76 -3.14
CA TYR A 240 26.14 0.05 -2.14
C TYR A 240 26.15 0.78 -0.81
N ALA A 241 25.07 0.61 -0.05
CA ALA A 241 24.90 1.17 1.26
C ALA A 241 24.44 0.09 2.25
N PRO A 242 24.95 0.09 3.50
CA PRO A 242 25.99 0.98 4.01
C PRO A 242 27.39 0.60 3.50
N SER A 243 28.27 1.61 3.43
CA SER A 243 29.71 1.41 3.20
C SER A 243 30.46 0.89 4.44
N ASP A 244 29.88 1.09 5.63
CA ASP A 244 30.40 0.61 6.92
C ASP A 244 29.32 -0.15 7.69
N LEU A 245 29.53 -1.46 7.84
CA LEU A 245 28.63 -2.36 8.56
C LEU A 245 28.80 -2.32 10.08
N SER A 246 29.93 -1.82 10.60
CA SER A 246 30.27 -1.92 12.02
C SER A 246 29.34 -1.13 12.95
N VAL A 247 28.61 -0.15 12.41
CA VAL A 247 27.59 0.61 13.17
C VAL A 247 26.28 -0.18 13.35
N TYR A 248 26.17 -1.33 12.71
CA TYR A 248 25.02 -2.25 12.73
C TYR A 248 25.35 -3.59 13.42
N ASP A 249 26.43 -3.66 14.19
CA ASP A 249 26.82 -4.83 14.97
C ASP A 249 25.72 -5.18 15.99
N ASP A 250 24.91 -6.19 15.66
CA ASP A 250 23.79 -6.66 16.47
C ASP A 250 23.48 -8.12 16.12
N GLU A 251 23.50 -8.99 17.13
CA GLU A 251 23.29 -10.42 16.98
C GLU A 251 21.83 -10.79 17.25
N LEU A 252 21.16 -11.38 16.26
CA LEU A 252 19.80 -11.87 16.45
C LEU A 252 19.77 -13.11 17.36
N PRO A 253 18.80 -13.19 18.30
CA PRO A 253 18.65 -14.36 19.14
C PRO A 253 18.16 -15.56 18.32
N THR A 254 18.81 -16.72 18.50
CA THR A 254 18.26 -17.99 18.00
C THR A 254 17.16 -18.52 18.92
N ASN A 255 16.30 -19.35 18.35
CA ASN A 255 15.17 -20.00 19.01
C ASN A 255 14.14 -19.06 19.63
N GLN A 256 14.14 -17.79 19.20
CA GLN A 256 13.17 -16.78 19.57
C GLN A 256 12.59 -16.14 18.31
N THR A 257 11.32 -15.79 18.37
CA THR A 257 10.68 -15.02 17.30
C THR A 257 11.07 -13.55 17.45
N VAL A 258 11.69 -13.01 16.40
CA VAL A 258 11.99 -11.60 16.23
C VAL A 258 10.97 -11.03 15.25
N HIS A 259 10.21 -10.04 15.70
CA HIS A 259 9.42 -9.20 14.81
C HIS A 259 10.34 -8.16 14.18
N VAL A 260 10.43 -8.18 12.85
CA VAL A 260 11.25 -7.28 12.05
C VAL A 260 10.33 -6.27 11.37
N GLU A 261 10.64 -4.98 11.53
CA GLU A 261 10.06 -3.89 10.76
C GLU A 261 11.18 -3.21 9.97
N PHE A 262 11.03 -3.14 8.64
CA PHE A 262 11.94 -2.48 7.73
C PHE A 262 11.19 -1.43 6.91
N ALA A 263 11.44 -0.16 7.25
CA ALA A 263 10.78 0.98 6.62
C ALA A 263 11.78 1.85 5.87
N TYR A 264 11.44 2.27 4.66
CA TYR A 264 12.18 3.24 3.88
C TYR A 264 11.30 4.45 3.57
N THR A 265 11.81 5.64 3.89
CA THR A 265 11.17 6.91 3.60
C THR A 265 11.91 7.60 2.46
N ALA A 266 11.28 7.72 1.30
CA ALA A 266 11.86 8.30 0.09
C ALA A 266 12.15 9.81 0.25
N SER A 267 11.31 10.55 0.97
CA SER A 267 11.45 12.01 1.10
C SER A 267 12.74 12.47 1.77
N ASN A 268 13.36 11.62 2.59
CA ASN A 268 14.67 11.83 3.23
C ASN A 268 15.66 10.68 2.95
N GLN A 269 15.27 9.75 2.08
CA GLN A 269 16.02 8.56 1.67
C GLN A 269 16.65 7.80 2.84
N THR A 270 15.87 7.62 3.91
CA THR A 270 16.33 6.95 5.12
C THR A 270 15.60 5.61 5.30
N ALA A 271 16.38 4.55 5.46
CA ALA A 271 15.94 3.22 5.87
C ALA A 271 16.11 3.04 7.38
N VAL A 272 15.13 2.41 8.03
CA VAL A 272 15.13 2.15 9.47
C VAL A 272 14.73 0.70 9.71
N LEU A 273 15.48 0.03 10.59
CA LEU A 273 15.13 -1.27 11.12
C LEU A 273 14.67 -1.14 12.57
N SER A 274 13.54 -1.74 12.89
CA SER A 274 13.10 -1.97 14.27
C SER A 274 12.96 -3.47 14.51
N LEU A 275 13.56 -3.94 15.59
CA LEU A 275 13.60 -5.36 15.95
C LEU A 275 13.02 -5.53 17.34
N SER A 276 12.07 -6.45 17.51
CA SER A 276 11.51 -6.72 18.83
C SER A 276 11.26 -8.21 19.07
N THR A 277 11.38 -8.61 20.33
CA THR A 277 11.01 -9.95 20.79
C THR A 277 10.02 -9.79 21.95
N ASN A 278 8.88 -10.49 21.88
CA ASN A 278 7.79 -10.35 22.86
C ASN A 278 7.32 -8.87 23.03
N GLY A 279 7.32 -8.11 21.94
CA GLY A 279 6.93 -6.69 21.92
C GLY A 279 7.90 -5.75 22.64
N GLN A 280 9.12 -6.18 22.94
CA GLN A 280 10.18 -5.34 23.49
C GLN A 280 11.31 -5.17 22.46
N PRO A 281 11.79 -3.93 22.21
CA PRO A 281 12.92 -3.70 21.31
C PRO A 281 14.16 -4.47 21.77
N ILE A 282 14.87 -5.10 20.83
CA ILE A 282 16.10 -5.87 21.12
C ILE A 282 17.37 -5.20 20.60
N ALA A 283 17.25 -4.22 19.71
CA ALA A 283 18.37 -3.50 19.10
C ALA A 283 18.09 -1.99 19.05
N ASN A 284 19.15 -1.19 19.01
CA ASN A 284 19.08 0.24 18.74
C ASN A 284 19.98 0.55 17.54
N LEU A 285 19.48 0.24 16.35
CA LEU A 285 20.20 0.42 15.08
C LEU A 285 20.04 1.87 14.58
N PRO A 286 21.09 2.49 14.04
CA PRO A 286 20.96 3.78 13.38
C PRO A 286 20.12 3.66 12.10
N GLY A 287 19.55 4.77 11.64
CA GLY A 287 18.95 4.81 10.30
C GLY A 287 20.02 4.90 9.21
N LEU A 288 19.84 4.17 8.12
CA LEU A 288 20.69 4.24 6.94
C LEU A 288 20.18 5.33 5.99
N VAL A 289 20.97 6.37 5.78
CA VAL A 289 20.67 7.42 4.79
C VAL A 289 21.37 7.07 3.48
N LEU A 290 20.66 7.08 2.35
CA LEU A 290 21.25 6.85 1.02
C LEU A 290 21.96 8.11 0.52
N ASP A 291 23.19 8.31 1.01
CA ASP A 291 24.03 9.45 0.69
C ASP A 291 25.50 9.02 0.40
N PRO A 292 26.33 9.94 -0.11
CA PRO A 292 27.72 9.61 -0.41
C PRO A 292 28.56 9.18 0.79
N ASN A 293 28.14 9.48 2.03
CA ASN A 293 28.85 9.01 3.22
C ASN A 293 28.60 7.52 3.45
N ASN A 294 27.46 7.01 2.99
CA ASN A 294 27.07 5.61 3.08
C ASN A 294 27.28 4.84 1.77
N GLY A 295 27.98 5.40 0.78
CA GLY A 295 28.30 4.71 -0.47
C GLY A 295 27.21 4.77 -1.56
N PHE A 296 26.22 5.68 -1.42
CA PHE A 296 25.14 5.84 -2.39
C PHE A 296 25.04 7.30 -2.86
N SER A 297 25.38 7.57 -4.12
CA SER A 297 25.41 8.92 -4.68
C SER A 297 24.03 9.41 -5.14
N SER A 298 23.94 10.66 -5.60
CA SER A 298 22.70 11.19 -6.18
C SER A 298 22.41 10.69 -7.61
N SER A 299 23.40 10.06 -8.27
CA SER A 299 23.20 9.41 -9.59
C SER A 299 22.71 7.98 -9.47
N ASP A 300 22.79 7.38 -8.29
CA ASP A 300 22.35 6.01 -8.05
C ASP A 300 20.84 5.90 -7.99
N ASP A 301 20.34 4.74 -8.38
CA ASP A 301 18.95 4.35 -8.15
C ASP A 301 18.89 2.83 -8.09
N PHE A 302 17.82 2.29 -7.54
CA PHE A 302 17.48 0.87 -7.66
C PHE A 302 16.13 0.75 -8.34
N ILE A 303 15.88 -0.36 -9.02
CA ILE A 303 14.59 -0.72 -9.57
C ILE A 303 14.30 -2.14 -9.11
N VAL A 304 13.35 -2.32 -8.20
CA VAL A 304 13.02 -3.62 -7.60
C VAL A 304 11.56 -3.98 -7.86
N ASP A 305 11.26 -5.23 -8.17
CA ASP A 305 9.95 -5.64 -8.70
C ASP A 305 9.32 -6.86 -8.02
N VAL A 306 10.04 -7.49 -7.08
CA VAL A 306 9.51 -8.56 -6.22
C VAL A 306 9.95 -8.34 -4.77
N PHE A 307 9.14 -8.79 -3.83
CA PHE A 307 9.62 -9.10 -2.48
C PHE A 307 10.15 -10.54 -2.46
N SER A 308 11.22 -10.81 -1.73
CA SER A 308 11.91 -12.10 -1.66
C SER A 308 12.42 -12.41 -0.24
N ILE A 309 12.32 -13.68 0.12
CA ILE A 309 13.18 -14.33 1.11
C ILE A 309 14.27 -15.05 0.33
N SER A 310 15.52 -14.59 0.48
CA SER A 310 16.63 -14.92 -0.40
C SER A 310 17.64 -15.84 0.28
N SER A 311 17.94 -16.97 -0.37
CA SER A 311 19.10 -17.81 -0.06
C SER A 311 20.15 -17.60 -1.15
N TYR A 312 21.19 -16.84 -0.83
CA TYR A 312 22.26 -16.52 -1.77
C TYR A 312 23.33 -17.61 -1.81
N SER A 313 23.84 -17.85 -3.01
CA SER A 313 24.98 -18.73 -3.25
C SER A 313 26.28 -18.03 -2.92
N SER A 314 27.24 -18.78 -2.38
CA SER A 314 28.63 -18.36 -2.25
C SER A 314 29.47 -18.70 -3.50
N ALA A 315 28.85 -19.18 -4.59
CA ALA A 315 29.57 -19.49 -5.82
C ALA A 315 30.23 -18.24 -6.42
N GLY A 316 31.53 -18.34 -6.72
CA GLY A 316 32.32 -17.20 -7.21
C GLY A 316 32.99 -16.39 -6.10
N ASP A 317 32.56 -16.58 -4.85
CA ASP A 317 33.20 -16.02 -3.67
C ASP A 317 34.08 -17.06 -2.96
N ALA A 318 35.25 -16.60 -2.51
CA ALA A 318 36.28 -17.41 -1.88
C ALA A 318 36.28 -17.32 -0.35
N TYR A 319 35.47 -16.43 0.25
CA TYR A 319 35.61 -16.07 1.66
C TYR A 319 34.39 -16.40 2.50
N ASP A 320 33.19 -16.26 1.94
CA ASP A 320 31.96 -16.17 2.72
C ASP A 320 31.05 -17.39 2.51
N SER A 321 30.45 -17.83 3.60
CA SER A 321 29.48 -18.93 3.57
C SER A 321 28.50 -18.80 4.73
N VAL A 322 27.32 -19.37 4.55
CA VAL A 322 26.30 -19.45 5.58
C VAL A 322 25.51 -20.75 5.45
N LEU A 323 25.21 -21.36 6.59
CA LEU A 323 24.14 -22.32 6.73
C LEU A 323 23.26 -21.87 7.89
N ALA A 324 21.96 -21.75 7.63
CA ALA A 324 20.97 -21.41 8.63
C ALA A 324 19.67 -22.17 8.39
N HIS A 325 18.93 -22.41 9.47
CA HIS A 325 17.59 -22.98 9.42
C HIS A 325 16.66 -22.12 10.26
N GLY A 326 15.45 -21.90 9.78
CA GLY A 326 14.50 -21.08 10.49
C GLY A 326 13.13 -21.06 9.87
N SER A 327 12.32 -20.11 10.32
CA SER A 327 10.97 -19.92 9.82
C SER A 327 10.63 -18.45 9.67
N VAL A 328 9.80 -18.14 8.68
CA VAL A 328 9.23 -16.81 8.45
C VAL A 328 7.70 -16.88 8.53
N ALA A 329 7.08 -15.91 9.19
CA ALA A 329 5.63 -15.80 9.30
C ALA A 329 5.15 -14.34 9.23
N ASN A 330 3.84 -14.14 9.07
CA ASN A 330 3.15 -12.86 9.20
C ASN A 330 3.75 -11.72 8.36
N ILE A 331 3.98 -11.98 7.07
CA ILE A 331 4.56 -11.00 6.17
C ILE A 331 3.50 -9.94 5.85
N VAL A 332 3.87 -8.67 6.01
CA VAL A 332 3.10 -7.52 5.58
C VAL A 332 4.02 -6.60 4.77
N ILE A 333 3.62 -6.29 3.55
CA ILE A 333 4.33 -5.33 2.69
C ILE A 333 3.37 -4.21 2.37
N THR A 334 3.74 -2.98 2.69
CA THR A 334 2.94 -1.79 2.43
C THR A 334 3.66 -0.86 1.46
N LEU A 335 3.02 -0.58 0.33
CA LEU A 335 3.52 0.32 -0.72
C LEU A 335 2.63 1.57 -0.81
N PRO A 336 3.20 2.77 -1.03
CA PRO A 336 2.45 3.99 -1.12
C PRO A 336 1.48 3.93 -2.30
N PRO A 337 0.22 4.40 -2.12
CA PRO A 337 -0.69 4.50 -3.25
C PRO A 337 -0.15 5.52 -4.26
N PRO A 338 -0.34 5.29 -5.57
CA PRO A 338 0.11 6.20 -6.62
C PRO A 338 -0.51 7.60 -6.53
N ALA A 339 -1.65 7.76 -5.86
CA ALA A 339 -2.29 9.05 -5.63
C ALA A 339 -3.02 9.03 -4.28
N GLN A 340 -2.89 10.13 -3.53
CA GLN A 340 -3.47 10.28 -2.20
C GLN A 340 -4.39 11.49 -2.12
N ASN A 341 -5.31 11.46 -1.16
CA ASN A 341 -6.17 12.61 -0.82
C ASN A 341 -6.92 13.25 -2.02
N PRO A 342 -7.55 12.46 -2.93
CA PRO A 342 -8.25 13.04 -4.06
C PRO A 342 -9.45 13.87 -3.60
N SER A 343 -9.58 15.05 -4.19
CA SER A 343 -10.69 15.99 -3.99
C SER A 343 -11.12 16.54 -5.35
N GLY A 344 -12.43 16.59 -5.57
CA GLY A 344 -13.03 17.02 -6.83
C GLY A 344 -13.95 18.20 -6.60
N SER A 345 -13.88 19.21 -7.47
CA SER A 345 -14.80 20.34 -7.42
C SER A 345 -14.95 20.99 -8.80
N PHE A 346 -16.02 21.77 -8.96
CA PHE A 346 -16.12 22.70 -10.08
C PHE A 346 -15.42 24.01 -9.72
N SER A 347 -14.64 24.53 -10.66
CA SER A 347 -14.04 25.86 -10.60
C SER A 347 -14.19 26.51 -11.98
N ASN A 348 -14.81 27.69 -12.04
CA ASN A 348 -15.05 28.42 -13.30
C ASN A 348 -15.74 27.59 -14.40
N GLY A 349 -16.65 26.67 -14.03
CA GLY A 349 -17.37 25.81 -14.97
C GLY A 349 -16.58 24.59 -15.47
N VAL A 350 -15.32 24.44 -15.04
CA VAL A 350 -14.46 23.29 -15.34
C VAL A 350 -14.47 22.34 -14.15
N TRP A 351 -14.52 21.03 -14.40
CA TRP A 351 -14.34 20.05 -13.33
C TRP A 351 -12.84 19.84 -13.08
N GLN A 352 -12.42 19.92 -11.83
CA GLN A 352 -11.04 19.71 -11.42
C GLN A 352 -10.94 18.62 -10.36
N VAL A 353 -9.86 17.84 -10.42
CA VAL A 353 -9.46 16.89 -9.40
C VAL A 353 -8.09 17.29 -8.88
N ARG A 354 -8.00 17.58 -7.58
CA ARG A 354 -6.75 17.80 -6.86
C ARG A 354 -6.42 16.59 -5.99
N PHE A 355 -5.18 16.14 -6.01
CA PHE A 355 -4.68 15.04 -5.19
C PHE A 355 -3.19 15.23 -4.91
N THR A 356 -2.66 14.53 -3.91
CA THR A 356 -1.22 14.41 -3.69
C THR A 356 -0.71 13.30 -4.61
N ASP A 357 0.17 13.66 -5.54
CA ASP A 357 0.77 12.77 -6.51
C ASP A 357 2.10 12.19 -5.99
N GLN A 358 2.74 11.37 -6.82
CA GLN A 358 4.05 10.80 -6.60
C GLN A 358 4.95 11.13 -7.79
N THR A 359 6.25 11.31 -7.55
CA THR A 359 7.24 11.39 -8.64
C THR A 359 7.31 10.04 -9.37
N ASN A 360 7.83 10.01 -10.60
CA ASN A 360 7.93 8.79 -11.42
C ASN A 360 6.58 8.13 -11.77
N TRP A 361 5.50 8.89 -11.73
CA TRP A 361 4.18 8.51 -12.24
C TRP A 361 3.69 9.54 -13.25
N VAL A 362 2.80 9.12 -14.13
CA VAL A 362 2.10 9.94 -15.12
C VAL A 362 0.61 9.79 -14.86
N TYR A 363 -0.09 10.92 -14.79
CA TYR A 363 -1.48 10.98 -14.40
C TYR A 363 -2.37 11.53 -15.52
N SER A 364 -3.51 10.89 -15.74
CA SER A 364 -4.59 11.43 -16.57
C SER A 364 -5.93 11.36 -15.84
N LEU A 365 -6.82 12.31 -16.13
CA LEU A 365 -8.18 12.29 -15.65
C LEU A 365 -9.02 11.49 -16.62
N GLN A 366 -9.74 10.51 -16.09
CA GLN A 366 -10.68 9.71 -16.85
C GLN A 366 -12.11 9.99 -16.43
N ARG A 367 -13.01 9.97 -17.40
CA ARG A 367 -14.44 10.17 -17.22
C ARG A 367 -15.25 9.01 -17.80
N THR A 368 -16.36 8.71 -17.14
CA THR A 368 -17.39 7.78 -17.62
C THR A 368 -18.78 8.29 -17.25
N THR A 369 -19.80 7.87 -17.98
CA THR A 369 -21.21 8.08 -17.60
C THR A 369 -21.92 6.79 -17.23
N ASP A 370 -21.28 5.64 -17.45
CA ASP A 370 -21.87 4.30 -17.31
C ASP A 370 -21.06 3.35 -16.42
N VAL A 371 -19.93 3.81 -15.87
CA VAL A 371 -18.94 3.07 -15.07
C VAL A 371 -18.26 1.89 -15.76
N MET A 372 -18.59 1.63 -17.02
CA MET A 372 -18.05 0.54 -17.85
C MET A 372 -16.92 1.03 -18.75
N LEU A 373 -17.14 2.15 -19.45
CA LEU A 373 -16.19 2.71 -20.41
C LEU A 373 -15.61 4.02 -19.89
N TRP A 374 -14.29 4.04 -19.76
CA TRP A 374 -13.53 5.18 -19.24
C TRP A 374 -12.73 5.83 -20.37
N ASN A 375 -12.89 7.14 -20.54
CA ASN A 375 -12.16 7.90 -21.54
C ASN A 375 -11.26 8.92 -20.84
N ASP A 376 -10.03 9.09 -21.33
CA ASP A 376 -9.17 10.19 -20.89
C ASP A 376 -9.80 11.53 -21.32
N VAL A 377 -9.96 12.45 -20.37
CA VAL A 377 -10.51 13.80 -20.56
C VAL A 377 -9.51 14.91 -20.24
N SER A 378 -8.33 14.55 -19.72
CA SER A 378 -7.18 15.44 -19.60
C SER A 378 -5.99 14.91 -20.38
N ALA A 379 -5.05 15.80 -20.69
CA ALA A 379 -3.70 15.38 -21.05
C ALA A 379 -3.04 14.62 -19.90
N SER A 380 -2.05 13.79 -20.24
CA SER A 380 -1.19 13.13 -19.27
C SER A 380 -0.19 14.14 -18.68
N VAL A 381 -0.03 14.12 -17.35
CA VAL A 381 0.84 15.02 -16.61
C VAL A 381 1.79 14.20 -15.74
N SER A 382 3.09 14.47 -15.84
CA SER A 382 4.09 13.86 -14.96
C SER A 382 3.89 14.33 -13.52
N GLY A 383 4.00 13.39 -12.60
CA GLY A 383 3.94 13.66 -11.19
C GLY A 383 5.16 14.40 -10.68
N ASN A 384 4.96 15.21 -9.63
CA ASN A 384 6.00 16.05 -9.03
C ASN A 384 6.22 15.79 -7.54
N GLY A 385 5.51 14.83 -6.94
CA GLY A 385 5.59 14.50 -5.51
C GLY A 385 4.86 15.50 -4.61
N THR A 386 3.93 16.30 -5.17
CA THR A 386 3.19 17.34 -4.46
C THR A 386 1.70 17.31 -4.84
N ASN A 387 0.97 18.41 -4.64
CA ASN A 387 -0.41 18.51 -5.09
C ASN A 387 -0.48 18.71 -6.61
N LEU A 388 -1.08 17.75 -7.32
CA LEU A 388 -1.37 17.84 -8.74
C LEU A 388 -2.85 18.13 -8.97
N VAL A 389 -3.15 18.87 -10.04
CA VAL A 389 -4.52 19.19 -10.48
C VAL A 389 -4.72 18.71 -11.91
N LEU A 390 -5.75 17.90 -12.13
CA LEU A 390 -6.20 17.51 -13.46
C LEU A 390 -7.58 18.11 -13.75
N LEU A 391 -7.78 18.52 -14.99
CA LEU A 391 -8.97 19.24 -15.43
C LEU A 391 -9.74 18.45 -16.49
N ASP A 392 -11.07 18.55 -16.45
CA ASP A 392 -11.95 18.27 -17.58
C ASP A 392 -12.54 19.60 -18.05
N ASP A 393 -11.97 20.13 -19.14
CA ASP A 393 -12.34 21.42 -19.71
C ASP A 393 -13.70 21.40 -20.42
N LEU A 394 -14.26 20.21 -20.68
CA LEU A 394 -15.56 20.01 -21.32
C LEU A 394 -16.42 19.04 -20.51
N PRO A 395 -16.74 19.38 -19.24
CA PRO A 395 -17.51 18.49 -18.40
C PRO A 395 -18.94 18.39 -18.95
N PRO A 396 -19.57 17.21 -18.91
CA PRO A 396 -20.91 17.04 -19.46
C PRO A 396 -21.93 17.75 -18.57
N ALA A 397 -23.04 18.18 -19.18
CA ALA A 397 -24.16 18.78 -18.44
C ALA A 397 -24.85 17.75 -17.52
N ALA A 398 -24.84 16.47 -17.92
CA ALA A 398 -25.36 15.36 -17.12
C ALA A 398 -24.36 14.91 -16.05
N ASN A 399 -24.81 14.04 -15.14
CA ASN A 399 -23.91 13.46 -14.16
C ASN A 399 -22.83 12.61 -14.85
N ALA A 400 -21.60 12.75 -14.40
CA ALA A 400 -20.49 11.91 -14.83
C ALA A 400 -19.69 11.43 -13.63
N PHE A 401 -18.94 10.37 -13.86
CA PHE A 401 -18.00 9.84 -12.91
C PHE A 401 -16.56 10.05 -13.34
N TYR A 402 -15.69 10.36 -12.39
CA TYR A 402 -14.28 10.63 -12.64
C TYR A 402 -13.36 9.71 -11.86
N ARG A 403 -12.18 9.43 -12.41
CA ARG A 403 -11.06 8.77 -11.72
C ARG A 403 -9.73 9.33 -12.21
N VAL A 404 -8.73 9.31 -11.33
CA VAL A 404 -7.33 9.55 -11.71
C VAL A 404 -6.75 8.21 -12.16
N ARG A 405 -6.24 8.17 -13.39
CA ARG A 405 -5.40 7.07 -13.88
C ARG A 405 -3.96 7.47 -13.60
N ALA A 406 -3.23 6.59 -12.91
CA ALA A 406 -1.79 6.73 -12.68
C ALA A 406 -1.08 5.59 -13.41
N GLN A 407 0.00 5.90 -14.11
CA GLN A 407 0.86 4.92 -14.79
C GLN A 407 2.32 5.27 -14.58
N ARG A 408 3.20 4.27 -14.50
CA ARG A 408 4.64 4.52 -14.62
C ARG A 408 4.97 4.92 -16.08
N PRO A 409 5.94 5.82 -16.32
CA PRO A 409 6.39 6.25 -17.64
C PRO A 409 6.81 5.12 -18.59
#